data_AF-A0A7V5YIC7-F1
#
_entry.id   AF-A0A7V5YIC7-F1
#
_cell.length_a   1.000
_cell.length_b   1.000
_cell.length_c   1.000
_cell.angle_alpha   90.00
_cell.angle_beta   90.00
_cell.angle_gamma   90.00
#
_symmetry.space_group_name_H-M   'P 1'
#
loop_
_entity.id
_entity.type
_entity.pdbx_description
1 polymer ?
#
loop_
_entity_poly.entity_id
_entity_poly.type
_entity_poly.pdbx_seq_one_letter_code
_entity_poly.pdbx_strand_id
1 'polypeptide(L)'
;FKPLYGTFIIWVMLILGGSGNNKGAILGSFTVWGIWAGTDFLTKYLPFSATQSASLRVILIAVLLEVILLWRPQGLLPPKKHLFTLK
;
A
#
# COMPACT_ATOMS: atom_id res chain seq x y z
N PHE A 1 16.46 -4.36 -6.27
CA PHE A 1 16.80 -4.25 -4.84
C PHE A 1 15.87 -5.12 -4.00
N LYS A 2 16.40 -6.09 -3.25
CA LYS A 2 15.61 -6.97 -2.37
C LYS A 2 14.90 -6.23 -1.19
N PRO A 3 15.49 -5.19 -0.57
CA PRO A 3 14.85 -4.52 0.58
C PRO A 3 13.53 -3.82 0.27
N LEU A 4 13.40 -3.23 -0.93
CA LEU A 4 12.15 -2.57 -1.37
C LEU A 4 10.92 -3.48 -1.19
N TYR A 5 11.07 -4.73 -1.61
CA TYR A 5 10.00 -5.72 -1.60
C TYR A 5 9.80 -6.39 -0.23
N GLY A 6 10.88 -6.55 0.55
CA GLY A 6 10.85 -7.24 1.84
C GLY A 6 10.52 -6.38 3.04
N THR A 7 10.65 -5.05 2.95
CA THR A 7 10.39 -4.15 4.09
C THR A 7 9.56 -2.96 3.70
N PHE A 8 10.01 -2.16 2.71
CA PHE A 8 9.35 -0.90 2.38
C PHE A 8 7.90 -1.10 1.91
N ILE A 9 7.67 -1.99 0.95
CA ILE A 9 6.32 -2.27 0.45
C ILE A 9 5.41 -2.83 1.55
N ILE A 10 5.96 -3.66 2.45
CA ILE A 10 5.19 -4.18 3.60
C ILE A 10 4.77 -3.02 4.51
N TRP A 11 5.68 -2.09 4.81
CA TRP A 11 5.32 -0.88 5.56
C TRP A 11 4.28 -0.02 4.85
N VAL A 12 4.36 0.13 3.52
CA VAL A 12 3.33 0.84 2.74
C VAL A 12 1.96 0.15 2.88
N MET A 13 1.90 -1.18 2.81
CA MET A 13 0.66 -1.92 3.05
C MET A 13 0.06 -1.61 4.42
N LEU A 14 0.89 -1.58 5.46
CA LEU A 14 0.44 -1.29 6.83
C LEU A 14 0.00 0.17 7.01
N ILE A 15 0.76 1.13 6.44
CA ILE A 15 0.42 2.56 6.50
C ILE A 15 -0.89 2.82 5.76
N LEU A 16 -1.05 2.24 4.57
CA LEU A 16 -2.28 2.38 3.80
C LEU A 16 -3.50 1.83 4.55
N GLY A 17 -3.34 0.65 5.14
CA GLY A 17 -4.38 -0.02 5.90
C GLY A 17 -4.75 0.68 7.21
N GLY A 18 -3.75 1.19 7.90
CA GLY A 18 -3.82 1.64 9.29
C GLY A 18 -3.11 0.62 10.20
N SER A 19 -1.96 1.02 10.77
CA SER A 19 -1.09 0.14 11.57
C SER A 19 -1.71 -0.35 12.88
N GLY A 20 -2.76 0.33 13.36
CA GLY A 20 -3.48 -0.03 14.60
C GLY A 20 -4.65 -1.01 14.40
N ASN A 21 -4.90 -1.53 13.19
CA ASN A 21 -6.05 -2.38 12.92
C ASN A 21 -5.72 -3.50 11.91
N ASN A 22 -5.85 -4.76 12.33
CA ASN A 22 -5.59 -5.94 11.48
C ASN A 22 -6.46 -5.94 10.21
N LYS A 23 -7.72 -5.49 10.30
CA LYS A 23 -8.59 -5.38 9.11
C LYS A 23 -8.06 -4.32 8.13
N GLY A 24 -7.50 -3.24 8.67
CA GLY A 24 -6.79 -2.22 7.91
C GLY A 24 -5.60 -2.82 7.19
N ALA A 25 -4.70 -3.49 7.91
CA ALA A 25 -3.53 -4.15 7.35
C ALA A 25 -3.89 -5.09 6.18
N ILE A 26 -4.93 -5.92 6.34
CA ILE A 26 -5.41 -6.83 5.28
C ILE A 26 -5.87 -6.03 4.05
N LEU A 27 -6.69 -4.99 4.23
CA LEU A 27 -7.14 -4.13 3.14
C LEU A 27 -5.96 -3.46 2.41
N GLY A 28 -4.97 -2.99 3.17
CA GLY A 28 -3.76 -2.38 2.63
C GLY A 28 -2.90 -3.35 1.82
N SER A 29 -2.72 -4.57 2.33
CA SER A 29 -2.04 -5.65 1.61
C SER A 29 -2.74 -6.00 0.31
N PHE A 30 -4.06 -6.20 0.31
CA PHE A 30 -4.81 -6.50 -0.91
C PHE A 30 -4.78 -5.35 -1.92
N THR A 31 -4.78 -4.10 -1.47
CA THR A 31 -4.72 -2.93 -2.36
C THR A 31 -3.38 -2.87 -3.09
N VAL A 32 -2.26 -2.97 -2.35
CA VAL A 32 -0.92 -2.93 -2.94
C VAL A 32 -0.68 -4.16 -3.82
N TRP A 33 -1.16 -5.34 -3.40
CA TRP A 33 -1.13 -6.54 -4.24
C TRP A 33 -1.96 -6.35 -5.53
N GLY A 34 -3.12 -5.72 -5.44
CA GLY A 34 -3.96 -5.40 -6.60
C GLY A 34 -3.26 -4.48 -7.60
N ILE A 35 -2.50 -3.49 -7.13
CA ILE A 35 -1.66 -2.65 -7.99
C ILE A 35 -0.54 -3.46 -8.63
N TRP A 36 0.08 -4.37 -7.88
CA TRP A 36 1.08 -5.25 -8.45
C TRP A 36 0.51 -6.13 -9.56
N ALA A 37 -0.54 -6.89 -9.27
CA ALA A 37 -1.18 -7.78 -10.22
C ALA A 37 -1.75 -7.00 -11.42
N GLY A 38 -2.37 -5.85 -11.16
CA GLY A 38 -2.91 -4.95 -12.19
C GLY A 38 -1.83 -4.39 -13.11
N THR A 39 -0.68 -3.98 -12.57
CA THR A 39 0.46 -3.54 -13.39
C THR A 39 1.03 -4.69 -14.23
N ASP A 40 1.25 -5.87 -13.65
CA ASP A 40 1.71 -7.04 -14.40
C ASP A 40 0.72 -7.47 -15.48
N PHE A 41 -0.58 -7.33 -15.25
CA PHE A 41 -1.61 -7.64 -16.24
C PHE A 41 -1.63 -6.58 -17.34
N LEU A 42 -1.68 -5.30 -16.99
CA LEU A 42 -1.80 -4.20 -17.94
C LEU A 42 -0.57 -4.09 -18.84
N THR A 43 0.64 -4.25 -18.29
CA THR A 43 1.86 -4.10 -19.09
C THR A 43 2.12 -5.25 -20.04
N LYS A 44 1.44 -6.40 -19.90
CA LYS A 44 1.46 -7.48 -20.91
C LYS A 44 0.83 -7.08 -22.24
N TYR A 45 -0.08 -6.12 -22.23
CA TYR A 45 -0.78 -5.64 -23.42
C TYR A 45 -0.20 -4.33 -23.97
N LEU A 46 0.82 -3.78 -23.33
CA LEU A 46 1.46 -2.52 -23.69
C LEU A 46 2.92 -2.77 -24.09
N PRO A 47 3.53 -1.90 -24.92
CA PRO A 47 4.92 -2.02 -25.35
C PRO A 47 5.90 -1.60 -24.24
N PHE A 48 5.74 -2.13 -23.03
CA PHE A 48 6.62 -1.86 -21.90
C PHE A 48 7.64 -2.98 -21.72
N SER A 49 8.91 -2.59 -21.53
CA SER A 49 9.93 -3.50 -21.04
C SER A 49 9.63 -3.95 -19.60
N ALA A 50 10.28 -5.03 -19.16
CA ALA A 50 10.21 -5.48 -17.77
C ALA A 50 10.64 -4.38 -16.79
N THR A 51 11.66 -3.61 -17.14
CA THR A 51 12.16 -2.50 -16.33
C THR A 51 11.13 -1.37 -16.24
N GLN A 52 10.51 -0.97 -17.35
CA GLN A 52 9.46 0.06 -17.35
C GLN A 52 8.23 -0.38 -16.55
N SER A 53 7.84 -1.65 -16.67
CA SER A 53 6.73 -2.22 -15.89
C SER A 53 7.00 -2.17 -14.39
N ALA A 54 8.21 -2.53 -13.97
CA ALA A 54 8.64 -2.44 -12.58
C ALA A 54 8.66 -0.98 -12.09
N SER A 55 9.21 -0.06 -12.88
CA SER A 55 9.24 1.37 -12.54
C SER A 55 7.85 1.96 -12.41
N LEU A 56 6.91 1.62 -13.31
CA LEU A 56 5.52 2.06 -13.25
C LEU A 56 4.86 1.62 -11.94
N ARG A 57 5.04 0.36 -11.54
CA ARG A 57 4.52 -0.14 -10.26
C ARG A 57 5.05 0.65 -9.07
N VAL A 58 6.35 0.93 -9.04
CA VAL A 58 6.96 1.69 -7.94
C VAL A 58 6.38 3.10 -7.89
N ILE A 59 6.22 3.77 -9.02
CA ILE A 59 5.60 5.10 -9.11
C ILE A 59 4.16 5.05 -8.58
N LEU A 60 3.36 4.07 -9.00
CA LEU A 60 1.97 3.93 -8.54
C LEU A 60 1.89 3.71 -7.02
N ILE A 61 2.77 2.89 -6.45
CA ILE A 61 2.82 2.66 -5.00
C ILE A 61 3.28 3.93 -4.26
N ALA A 62 4.26 4.65 -4.79
CA ALA A 62 4.75 5.90 -4.20
C ALA A 62 3.66 6.99 -4.18
N VAL A 63 2.98 7.19 -5.31
CA VAL A 63 1.87 8.15 -5.42
C VAL A 63 0.72 7.76 -4.49
N LEU A 64 0.39 6.47 -4.41
CA LEU A 64 -0.62 5.98 -3.48
C LEU A 64 -0.26 6.31 -2.02
N LEU A 65 1.01 6.14 -1.65
CA LEU A 65 1.50 6.48 -0.32
C LEU A 65 1.43 7.99 -0.06
N GLU A 66 1.81 8.83 -1.01
CA GLU A 66 1.70 10.28 -0.87
C GLU A 66 0.24 10.70 -0.67
N VAL A 67 -0.67 10.16 -1.48
CA VAL A 67 -2.12 10.43 -1.38
C VAL A 67 -2.67 10.02 -0.02
N ILE A 68 -2.32 8.82 0.49
CA ILE A 68 -2.83 8.37 1.79
C ILE A 68 -2.26 9.22 2.93
N LEU A 69 -0.99 9.62 2.87
CA LEU A 69 -0.39 10.47 3.89
C LEU A 69 -1.01 11.88 3.91
N LEU A 70 -1.33 12.44 2.74
CA LEU A 70 -1.93 13.76 2.63
C LEU A 70 -3.38 13.79 3.13
N TRP A 71 -4.19 12.77 2.80
CA TRP A 71 -5.63 12.81 3.09
C TRP A 71 -6.07 11.97 4.29
N ARG A 72 -5.35 10.89 4.60
CA ARG A 72 -5.71 9.94 5.66
C ARG A 72 -4.46 9.40 6.36
N PRO A 73 -3.72 10.24 7.10
CA PRO A 73 -2.47 9.83 7.78
C PRO A 73 -2.66 8.71 8.81
N GLN A 74 -3.90 8.43 9.24
CA GLN A 74 -4.22 7.29 10.11
C GLN A 74 -4.50 5.97 9.35
N GLY A 75 -4.36 5.97 8.02
CA GLY A 75 -4.74 4.88 7.13
C GLY A 75 -6.22 4.86 6.78
N LEU A 76 -6.62 3.89 5.96
CA LEU A 76 -7.99 3.72 5.49
C LEU A 76 -8.96 3.30 6.62
N LEU A 77 -8.50 2.45 7.55
CA LEU A 77 -9.29 1.93 8.65
C LEU A 77 -8.64 2.23 10.01
N PRO A 78 -8.80 3.46 10.53
CA PRO A 78 -8.16 3.88 11.77
C PRO A 78 -8.58 2.99 12.96
N PRO A 79 -7.67 2.80 13.94
CA PRO A 79 -7.95 2.01 15.13
C PRO A 79 -9.12 2.56 15.93
N LYS A 80 -9.90 1.66 16.54
CA LYS A 80 -10.95 2.06 17.49
C LYS A 80 -10.30 2.71 18.70
N LYS A 81 -10.71 3.94 19.04
CA LYS A 81 -10.27 4.63 20.25
C LYS A 81 -10.81 3.87 21.46
N HIS A 82 -9.95 3.16 22.18
CA HIS A 82 -10.28 2.69 23.51
C HIS A 82 -10.23 3.91 24.44
N LEU A 83 -11.39 4.54 24.63
CA LEU A 83 -11.57 5.49 25.72
C LEU A 83 -11.44 4.66 27.01
N PHE A 84 -10.28 4.74 27.66
CA PHE A 84 -10.08 4.26 29.02
C PHE A 84 -11.08 5.01 29.89
N THR A 85 -12.26 4.41 30.08
CA THR A 85 -13.20 4.83 31.12
C THR A 85 -12.54 4.43 32.42
N LEU A 86 -11.82 5.37 33.04
CA LEU A 86 -11.35 5.25 34.41
C LEU A 86 -12.60 5.03 35.27
N LYS A 87 -12.78 3.80 35.74
CA LYS A 87 -13.68 3.45 36.84
C LYS A 87 -12.87 3.41 38.12
#